data_AF-R1ILC3-F1
#
_entry.id   AF-R1ILC3-F1
#
_cell.length_a   1.000
_cell.length_b   1.000
_cell.length_c   1.000
_cell.angle_alpha   90.00
_cell.angle_beta   90.00
_cell.angle_gamma   90.00
#
_symmetry.space_group_name_H-M   'P 1'
#
loop_
_entity.id
_entity.type
_entity.pdbx_description
1 polymer ?
#
loop_
_entity_poly.entity_id
_entity_poly.type
_entity_poly.pdbx_seq_one_letter_code
_entity_poly.pdbx_strand_id
1 'polypeptide(L)'
;MKARCPECKTDTDTLPHTGVCSACHQFSNDWLIDDWTQFMKMKKFLMWCDVGMFLMALLSLGFCLFLSSDDLVLWLVSFAIIPASISFHSNYRAINRPDEYRGHTSKDLSSWIPLI
;
A
#
# COMPACT_ATOMS: atom_id res chain seq x y z
N MET A 1 9.32 -9.85 -15.73
CA MET A 1 9.27 -8.88 -14.61
C MET A 1 10.69 -8.74 -14.11
N LYS A 2 11.31 -7.58 -14.28
CA LYS A 2 12.67 -7.41 -13.78
C LYS A 2 12.63 -7.34 -12.26
N ALA A 3 13.60 -7.95 -11.60
CA ALA A 3 13.74 -7.89 -10.16
C ALA A 3 15.17 -7.49 -9.81
N ARG A 4 15.36 -6.89 -8.64
CA ARG A 4 16.67 -6.46 -8.14
C ARG A 4 16.90 -7.02 -6.76
N CYS A 5 18.08 -7.61 -6.57
CA CYS A 5 18.50 -8.06 -5.26
C CYS A 5 18.74 -6.85 -4.33
N PRO A 6 18.15 -6.83 -3.13
CA PRO A 6 18.32 -5.70 -2.20
C PRO A 6 19.76 -5.59 -1.66
N GLU A 7 20.49 -6.71 -1.59
CA GLU A 7 21.83 -6.78 -1.03
C GLU A 7 22.91 -6.33 -2.02
N CYS A 8 23.03 -7.03 -3.16
CA CYS A 8 24.09 -6.76 -4.13
C CYS A 8 23.66 -5.90 -5.32
N LYS A 9 22.39 -5.46 -5.37
CA LYS A 9 21.81 -4.65 -6.45
C LYS A 9 21.90 -5.27 -7.85
N THR A 10 22.19 -6.56 -7.95
CA THR A 10 22.19 -7.29 -9.22
C THR A 10 20.75 -7.37 -9.74
N ASP A 11 20.56 -6.95 -10.99
CA ASP A 11 19.30 -7.06 -11.71
C ASP A 11 19.14 -8.50 -12.27
N THR A 12 17.93 -9.03 -12.20
CA THR A 12 17.54 -10.33 -12.75
C THR A 12 16.28 -10.17 -13.61
N ASP A 13 16.19 -10.92 -14.71
CA ASP A 13 15.02 -10.86 -15.61
C ASP A 13 13.76 -11.51 -15.01
N THR A 14 13.93 -12.32 -13.96
CA THR A 14 12.87 -12.99 -13.21
C THR A 14 13.17 -12.97 -11.71
N LEU A 15 12.11 -12.96 -10.90
CA LEU A 15 12.21 -13.12 -9.46
C LEU A 15 12.59 -14.58 -9.15
N PRO A 16 13.67 -14.84 -8.41
CA PRO A 16 14.07 -16.21 -8.09
C PRO A 16 13.03 -16.89 -7.21
N HIS A 17 12.56 -18.09 -7.61
CA HIS A 17 11.57 -18.88 -6.87
C HIS A 17 12.02 -19.22 -5.45
N THR A 18 13.32 -19.36 -5.24
CA THR A 18 13.92 -19.67 -3.92
C THR A 18 14.12 -18.42 -3.05
N GLY A 19 13.95 -17.21 -3.60
CA GLY A 19 14.33 -15.95 -2.95
C GLY A 19 15.84 -15.72 -2.81
N VAL A 20 16.67 -16.65 -3.32
CA VAL A 20 18.14 -16.57 -3.25
C VAL A 20 18.70 -15.90 -4.49
N CYS A 21 19.59 -14.91 -4.30
CA CYS A 21 20.28 -14.25 -5.40
C CYS A 21 21.38 -15.14 -5.98
N SER A 22 21.45 -15.29 -7.29
CA SER A 22 22.50 -16.07 -7.97
C SER A 22 23.90 -15.43 -7.90
N ALA A 23 23.99 -14.12 -7.66
CA ALA A 23 25.25 -13.40 -7.59
C ALA A 23 25.86 -13.44 -6.18
N CYS A 24 25.13 -12.96 -5.16
CA CYS A 24 25.63 -12.93 -3.78
C CYS A 24 25.25 -14.15 -2.95
N HIS A 25 24.44 -15.07 -3.48
CA HIS A 25 23.96 -16.28 -2.78
C HIS A 25 23.21 -15.99 -1.47
N GLN A 26 22.77 -14.75 -1.27
CA GLN A 26 21.98 -14.36 -0.10
C GLN A 26 20.49 -14.50 -0.39
N PHE A 27 19.75 -14.96 0.61
CA PHE A 27 18.30 -15.02 0.60
C PHE A 27 17.71 -13.66 0.97
N SER A 28 16.67 -13.23 0.27
CA SER A 28 15.85 -12.09 0.66
C SER A 28 14.39 -12.28 0.29
N ASN A 29 13.49 -11.78 1.14
CA ASN A 29 12.06 -11.69 0.86
C ASN A 29 11.66 -10.33 0.25
N ASP A 30 12.55 -9.34 0.32
CA ASP A 30 12.26 -7.94 -0.03
C ASP A 30 12.91 -7.57 -1.37
N TRP A 31 12.80 -8.47 -2.34
CA TRP A 31 13.22 -8.18 -3.71
C TRP A 31 12.44 -6.99 -4.27
N LEU A 32 13.17 -6.08 -4.91
CA LEU A 32 12.58 -4.95 -5.63
C LEU A 32 12.12 -5.44 -6.99
N ILE A 33 10.81 -5.43 -7.22
CA ILE A 33 10.17 -5.85 -8.46
C ILE A 33 9.86 -4.61 -9.28
N ASP A 34 10.33 -4.57 -10.52
CA ASP A 34 10.01 -3.54 -11.49
C ASP A 34 8.80 -3.95 -12.34
N ASP A 35 7.62 -3.84 -11.74
CA ASP A 35 6.33 -3.97 -12.43
C ASP A 35 5.39 -2.80 -12.10
N TRP A 36 5.53 -1.72 -12.86
CA TRP A 36 4.72 -0.52 -12.71
C TRP A 36 3.22 -0.78 -12.93
N THR A 37 2.87 -1.68 -13.85
CA THR A 37 1.47 -1.95 -14.19
C THR A 37 0.76 -2.63 -13.03
N GLN A 38 1.39 -3.66 -12.45
CA GLN A 38 0.87 -4.34 -11.28
C GLN A 38 0.83 -3.41 -10.07
N PHE A 39 1.90 -2.64 -9.85
CA PHE A 39 1.96 -1.66 -8.76
C PHE A 39 0.81 -0.66 -8.83
N MET A 40 0.61 -0.01 -9.98
CA MET A 40 -0.47 0.95 -10.17
C MET A 40 -1.85 0.31 -9.95
N LYS A 41 -2.06 -0.90 -10.47
CA LYS A 41 -3.32 -1.64 -10.30
C LYS A 41 -3.63 -1.86 -8.81
N MET A 42 -2.64 -2.30 -8.04
CA MET A 42 -2.80 -2.54 -6.61
C MET A 42 -3.04 -1.23 -5.84
N LYS A 43 -2.27 -0.18 -6.13
CA LYS A 43 -2.45 1.13 -5.49
C LYS A 43 -3.83 1.73 -5.76
N LYS A 44 -4.35 1.58 -6.99
CA LYS A 44 -5.73 1.99 -7.33
C LYS A 44 -6.78 1.18 -6.58
N PHE A 45 -6.55 -0.13 -6.40
CA PHE A 45 -7.45 -0.98 -5.61
C PHE A 45 -7.48 -0.53 -4.14
N LEU A 46 -6.32 -0.27 -3.52
CA LEU A 46 -6.24 0.26 -2.16
C LEU A 46 -6.96 1.60 -2.02
N MET A 47 -6.79 2.52 -2.98
CA MET A 47 -7.54 3.78 -3.01
C MET A 47 -9.06 3.57 -3.05
N TRP A 48 -9.54 2.56 -3.79
CA TRP A 48 -10.96 2.21 -3.81
C TRP A 48 -11.45 1.70 -2.44
N CYS A 49 -10.63 0.90 -1.75
CA CYS A 49 -10.91 0.49 -0.37
C CYS A 49 -10.95 1.69 0.58
N ASP A 50 -10.01 2.63 0.44
CA ASP A 50 -9.95 3.86 1.25
C ASP A 50 -11.22 4.71 1.08
N VAL A 51 -11.76 4.82 -0.13
CA VAL A 51 -13.05 5.50 -0.38
C VAL A 51 -14.19 4.80 0.36
N GLY A 52 -14.23 3.47 0.33
CA GLY A 52 -15.23 2.69 1.09
C GLY A 52 -15.14 2.95 2.59
N MET A 53 -13.92 2.93 3.13
CA MET A 53 -13.65 3.25 4.55
C MET A 53 -14.08 4.68 4.90
N PHE A 54 -13.81 5.64 4.01
CA PHE A 54 -14.19 7.04 4.20
C PHE A 54 -15.71 7.20 4.28
N LEU A 55 -16.46 6.55 3.38
CA LEU A 55 -17.93 6.58 3.40
C LEU A 55 -18.49 5.97 4.69
N MET A 56 -17.98 4.81 5.11
CA MET A 56 -18.42 4.15 6.34
C MET A 56 -18.14 5.02 7.57
N ALA A 57 -16.97 5.64 7.64
CA ALA A 57 -16.59 6.47 8.76
C ALA A 57 -17.37 7.79 8.82
N LEU A 58 -17.71 8.39 7.66
CA LEU A 58 -18.62 9.54 7.58
C LEU A 58 -20.04 9.19 8.02
N LEU A 59 -20.58 8.05 7.57
CA LEU A 59 -21.89 7.59 8.02
C LEU A 59 -21.88 7.38 9.54
N SER A 60 -20.87 6.70 10.07
CA SER A 60 -20.68 6.48 11.51
C SER A 60 -20.65 7.80 12.29
N LEU A 61 -19.92 8.80 11.77
CA LEU A 61 -19.84 10.12 12.38
C LEU A 61 -21.19 10.83 12.35
N GLY A 62 -21.91 10.73 11.24
CA GLY A 62 -23.27 11.24 11.11
C GLY A 62 -24.21 10.61 12.14
N PHE A 63 -24.15 9.29 12.35
CA PHE A 63 -24.92 8.61 13.40
C PHE A 63 -24.58 9.15 14.79
N CYS A 64 -23.29 9.31 15.11
CA CYS A 64 -22.87 9.89 16.40
C CYS A 64 -23.44 11.30 16.61
N LEU A 65 -23.31 12.17 15.60
CA LEU A 65 -23.66 13.59 15.70
C LEU A 65 -25.17 13.86 15.62
N PHE A 66 -25.89 13.24 14.68
CA PHE A 66 -27.29 13.55 14.41
C PHE A 66 -28.26 12.75 15.28
N LEU A 67 -27.87 11.56 15.74
CA LEU A 67 -28.71 10.71 16.58
C LEU A 67 -28.25 10.70 18.04
N SER A 68 -27.26 11.55 18.41
CA SER A 68 -26.69 11.62 19.77
C SER A 68 -26.35 10.25 20.34
N SER A 69 -25.70 9.42 19.50
CA SER A 69 -25.31 8.08 19.90
C SER A 69 -24.01 8.14 20.70
N ASP A 70 -24.06 7.67 21.95
CA ASP A 70 -22.89 7.49 22.82
C ASP A 70 -22.18 6.15 22.59
N ASP A 71 -22.46 5.47 21.47
CA ASP A 71 -21.84 4.19 21.16
C ASP A 71 -20.35 4.38 20.82
N LEU A 72 -19.50 3.87 21.70
CA LEU A 72 -18.05 3.90 21.55
C LEU A 72 -17.58 3.30 20.23
N VAL A 73 -18.25 2.27 19.71
CA VAL A 73 -17.87 1.59 18.46
C VAL A 73 -18.06 2.53 17.28
N LEU A 74 -19.16 3.27 17.22
CA LEU A 74 -19.41 4.23 16.16
C LEU A 74 -18.35 5.36 16.19
N TRP A 75 -17.98 5.86 17.36
CA TRP A 75 -16.90 6.84 17.51
C TRP A 75 -15.55 6.30 17.04
N LEU A 76 -15.20 5.07 17.39
CA LEU A 76 -13.96 4.42 16.95
C LEU A 76 -13.91 4.23 15.43
N VAL A 77 -15.03 3.83 14.82
CA VAL A 77 -15.14 3.71 13.36
C VAL A 77 -14.97 5.06 12.67
N SER A 78 -15.50 6.15 13.24
CA SER A 78 -15.31 7.50 12.70
C SER A 78 -13.84 7.95 12.68
N PHE A 79 -13.00 7.48 13.61
CA PHE A 79 -11.57 7.77 13.58
C PHE A 79 -10.83 7.14 12.40
N ALA A 80 -11.42 6.15 11.71
CA ALA A 80 -10.84 5.55 10.51
C ALA A 80 -10.73 6.54 9.33
N ILE A 81 -11.38 7.71 9.38
CA ILE A 81 -11.21 8.79 8.39
C ILE A 81 -9.75 9.20 8.26
N ILE A 82 -9.01 9.28 9.38
CA ILE A 82 -7.63 9.77 9.40
C ILE A 82 -6.70 8.81 8.63
N PRO A 83 -6.57 7.51 9.01
CA PRO A 83 -5.71 6.58 8.29
C PRO A 83 -6.14 6.38 6.83
N ALA A 84 -7.45 6.36 6.53
CA ALA A 84 -7.93 6.24 5.16
C ALA A 84 -7.52 7.44 4.29
N SER A 85 -7.58 8.66 4.84
CA SER A 85 -7.17 9.88 4.12
C SER A 85 -5.66 9.91 3.84
N ILE A 86 -4.84 9.49 4.82
CA ILE A 86 -3.38 9.41 4.68
C ILE A 86 -3.00 8.35 3.64
N SER A 87 -3.60 7.16 3.73
CA SER A 87 -3.41 6.06 2.77
C SER A 87 -3.77 6.51 1.35
N PHE A 88 -4.94 7.11 1.17
CA PHE A 88 -5.42 7.57 -0.13
C PHE A 88 -4.46 8.57 -0.76
N HIS A 89 -4.02 9.59 0.00
CA HIS A 89 -3.11 10.62 -0.50
C HIS A 89 -1.74 10.06 -0.87
N SER A 90 -1.22 9.14 -0.06
CA SER A 90 0.04 8.46 -0.34
C SER A 90 -0.04 7.61 -1.61
N ASN A 91 -1.09 6.80 -1.75
CA ASN A 91 -1.31 5.95 -2.93
C ASN A 91 -1.56 6.79 -4.19
N TYR A 92 -2.30 7.89 -4.07
CA TYR A 92 -2.51 8.86 -5.14
C TYR A 92 -1.20 9.48 -5.61
N ARG A 93 -0.36 9.98 -4.67
CA ARG A 93 0.96 10.53 -4.99
C ARG A 93 1.84 9.48 -5.69
N ALA A 94 1.86 8.25 -5.19
CA ALA A 94 2.66 7.17 -5.75
C ALA A 94 2.27 6.83 -7.20
N ILE A 95 0.99 6.87 -7.55
CA ILE A 95 0.52 6.63 -8.92
C ILE A 95 0.81 7.82 -9.84
N ASN A 96 0.71 9.05 -9.32
CA ASN A 96 0.82 10.26 -10.12
C ASN A 96 2.27 10.68 -10.42
N ARG A 97 3.25 9.95 -9.86
CA ARG A 97 4.69 10.20 -10.04
C ARG A 97 5.41 8.95 -10.55
N PRO A 98 5.15 8.53 -11.81
CA PRO A 98 5.81 7.36 -12.39
C PRO A 98 7.34 7.52 -12.50
N ASP A 99 7.83 8.75 -12.53
CA ASP A 99 9.25 9.12 -12.55
C ASP A 99 9.98 8.84 -11.24
N GLU A 100 9.25 8.84 -10.10
CA GLU A 100 9.81 8.50 -8.78
C GLU A 100 9.83 6.98 -8.52
N TYR A 101 9.23 6.17 -9.40
CA TYR A 101 9.12 4.74 -9.23
C TYR A 101 10.46 4.03 -9.45
N ARG A 102 10.92 3.29 -8.42
CA ARG A 102 12.21 2.57 -8.43
C ARG A 102 12.06 1.05 -8.32
N GLY A 103 10.86 0.54 -8.57
CA GLY A 103 10.44 -0.81 -8.20
C GLY A 103 9.72 -0.81 -6.85
N HIS A 104 9.08 -1.92 -6.54
CA HIS A 104 8.34 -2.12 -5.29
C HIS A 104 8.63 -3.49 -4.69
N THR A 105 8.46 -3.60 -3.38
CA THR A 105 8.47 -4.87 -2.66
C THR A 105 7.06 -5.43 -2.54
N SER A 106 6.96 -6.70 -2.15
CA SER A 106 5.66 -7.32 -1.81
C SER A 106 4.95 -6.59 -0.66
N LYS A 107 5.70 -5.99 0.27
CA LYS A 107 5.18 -5.20 1.39
C LYS A 107 4.56 -3.88 0.93
N ASP A 108 5.14 -3.25 -0.09
CA ASP A 108 4.60 -1.99 -0.65
C ASP A 108 3.24 -2.17 -1.30
N LEU A 109 2.93 -3.39 -1.76
CA LEU A 109 1.64 -3.76 -2.35
C LEU A 109 0.55 -4.02 -1.30
N SER A 110 0.91 -4.48 -0.10
CA SER A 110 -0.04 -4.92 0.92
C SER A 110 -0.27 -3.90 2.05
N SER A 111 0.64 -2.94 2.23
CA SER A 111 0.54 -2.03 3.37
C SER A 111 -0.50 -0.93 3.16
N TRP A 112 -1.44 -0.85 4.09
CA TRP A 112 -2.43 0.23 4.20
C TRP A 112 -1.81 1.53 4.74
N ILE A 113 -0.70 1.42 5.49
CA ILE A 113 0.10 2.55 5.95
C ILE A 113 1.39 2.56 5.13
N PRO A 114 1.75 3.64 4.42
CA PRO A 114 3.03 3.67 3.71
C PRO A 114 4.18 3.42 4.68
N LEU A 115 5.05 2.46 4.38
CA LEU A 115 6.39 2.40 4.96
C LEU A 115 7.12 3.66 4.43
N ILE A 116 7.17 4.69 5.27
CA ILE A 116 7.93 5.93 5.03
C ILE A 116 9.42 5.62 5.07
#